data_AF-A0A518EVQ9-F1
#
_entry.id   AF-A0A518EVQ9-F1
#
_cell.length_a   1.000
_cell.length_b   1.000
_cell.length_c   1.000
_cell.angle_alpha   90.00
_cell.angle_beta   90.00
_cell.angle_gamma   90.00
#
_symmetry.space_group_name_H-M   'P 1'
#
loop_
_entity.id
_entity.type
_entity.pdbx_description
1 polymer ?
#
loop_
_entity_poly.entity_id
_entity_poly.type
_entity_poly.pdbx_seq_one_letter_code
_entity_poly.pdbx_strand_id
1 'polypeptide(L)'
;MKTSHAAILLTCFSFAGSSTYAQVVEQVEDEFYSTPPQSSAGSAELGSHVVMTDRWVFVNAQKDGTIGSSRGSVYVYERTADGLVLNTILYPRGADTTTLGLFGDGGLDARGNRLAVVSTHYIFDLALPLPMEGRLHVYEFNGTSWGIDQVVTAPEYPLMTVPNGFGRAVAFVSDDEVLVGATGDEPIGSNPYDNLGSVYVFRRSPAGTWNLDHKVYGPSQPQRISGFGRHIRSSGDHVIVQGLVKSAELNRQPNGEWMVGSILDFPLQGSAEFMEFDCDDEWLIVGDPQDICELSSQRSRAYVFHRDPGGWTLHQTLMPQDSYAGPIGSCNYGRDKFGTSVDLDGNKVVIGSPSMPVDGVIPAGQASVFELQGNQWVETHTLQLEDPQAWSAFGGSVAIKGDTVAVGARFWTPTPSTPLFHPGAVAIFDLPRGTPVCPGQPNSSGQPATLHVYGNETASQVDIYAEVTELPPGSLCLGLVAAQPGFVMNPAGSAGNLCLSGVIGRFTAQAGAASPSGDYRWQVTPAGMPLATGFVQVQAGSTWVFQSWYRDSVGGTSTSNFSSAVSASFE
;
A
#
# COMPACT_ATOMS: atom_id res chain seq x y z
N MET A 1 -24.65 7.12 3.41
CA MET A 1 -25.29 7.92 2.35
C MET A 1 -24.24 8.06 1.26
N LYS A 2 -24.44 7.42 0.11
CA LYS A 2 -23.54 7.52 -1.04
C LYS A 2 -23.72 8.90 -1.65
N THR A 3 -22.73 9.77 -1.53
CA THR A 3 -22.69 11.05 -2.26
C THR A 3 -21.87 10.85 -3.51
N SER A 4 -22.58 10.67 -4.62
CA SER A 4 -22.08 10.79 -5.99
C SER A 4 -21.79 12.24 -6.34
N HIS A 5 -20.56 12.62 -6.70
CA HIS A 5 -20.19 13.83 -7.47
C HIS A 5 -18.74 13.61 -7.94
N ALA A 6 -18.22 14.04 -9.09
CA ALA A 6 -18.79 14.61 -10.32
C ALA A 6 -17.67 14.57 -11.38
N ALA A 7 -18.05 14.43 -12.64
CA ALA A 7 -17.11 14.29 -13.76
C ALA A 7 -16.55 15.64 -14.28
N ILE A 8 -15.29 15.60 -14.76
CA ILE A 8 -14.68 16.31 -15.93
C ILE A 8 -14.16 17.76 -15.75
N LEU A 9 -12.85 17.99 -16.01
CA LEU A 9 -12.30 18.73 -17.18
C LEU A 9 -10.75 18.63 -17.27
N LEU A 10 -10.20 17.67 -18.02
CA LEU A 10 -8.77 17.64 -18.37
C LEU A 10 -8.48 18.63 -19.52
N THR A 11 -7.61 19.61 -19.30
CA THR A 11 -6.90 20.30 -20.39
C THR A 11 -5.51 19.70 -20.57
N CYS A 12 -5.37 18.69 -21.43
CA CYS A 12 -4.06 18.26 -21.92
C CYS A 12 -3.67 19.07 -23.17
N PHE A 13 -2.55 19.80 -23.09
CA PHE A 13 -1.79 20.20 -24.27
C PHE A 13 -1.15 18.94 -24.88
N SER A 14 -1.39 18.71 -26.16
CA SER A 14 -0.75 17.64 -26.92
C SER A 14 0.64 18.08 -27.39
N PHE A 15 1.66 17.26 -27.09
CA PHE A 15 2.85 17.16 -27.92
C PHE A 15 2.93 15.72 -28.44
N ALA A 16 2.95 15.58 -29.77
CA ALA A 16 3.10 14.31 -30.44
C ALA A 16 4.53 13.77 -30.23
N GLY A 17 4.64 12.60 -29.63
CA GLY A 17 5.89 11.85 -29.48
C GLY A 17 5.63 10.65 -28.58
N SER A 18 6.10 9.47 -28.97
CA SER A 18 5.91 8.22 -28.23
C SER A 18 6.46 8.32 -26.80
N SER A 19 5.60 8.20 -25.80
CA SER A 19 5.98 7.84 -24.43
C SER A 19 4.85 7.05 -23.78
N THR A 20 5.22 5.93 -23.17
CA THR A 20 4.43 5.21 -22.17
C THR A 20 4.19 6.15 -21.00
N TYR A 21 2.95 6.63 -20.83
CA TYR A 21 2.54 7.41 -19.65
C TYR A 21 1.91 6.45 -18.63
N ALA A 22 2.29 6.56 -17.36
CA ALA A 22 1.55 5.94 -16.26
C ALA A 22 0.10 6.45 -16.28
N GLN A 23 -0.87 5.56 -16.02
CA GLN A 23 -2.27 5.96 -15.91
C GLN A 23 -2.47 6.62 -14.54
N VAL A 24 -2.99 7.85 -14.51
CA VAL A 24 -3.47 8.42 -13.25
C VAL A 24 -4.75 7.68 -12.88
N VAL A 25 -4.72 6.97 -11.76
CA VAL A 25 -5.94 6.38 -11.20
C VAL A 25 -6.54 7.43 -10.28
N GLU A 26 -7.46 8.22 -10.81
CA GLU A 26 -8.22 9.22 -10.06
C GLU A 26 -9.41 8.57 -9.32
N GLN A 27 -9.89 7.41 -9.79
CA GLN A 27 -11.01 6.73 -9.15
C GLN A 27 -10.58 6.03 -7.86
N VAL A 28 -10.86 6.68 -6.73
CA VAL A 28 -10.88 6.04 -5.42
C VAL A 28 -12.15 5.19 -5.33
N GLU A 29 -12.04 3.87 -5.22
CA GLU A 29 -13.22 3.00 -5.13
C GLU A 29 -14.00 3.23 -3.83
N ASP A 30 -13.27 3.47 -2.73
CA ASP A 30 -13.82 3.86 -1.44
C ASP A 30 -12.88 4.84 -0.72
N GLU A 31 -13.33 6.09 -0.56
CA GLU A 31 -12.73 7.02 0.39
C GLU A 31 -13.30 6.74 1.79
N PHE A 32 -12.49 6.11 2.65
CA PHE A 32 -12.91 5.86 4.03
C PHE A 32 -12.71 7.09 4.90
N TYR A 33 -13.72 7.95 4.87
CA TYR A 33 -13.98 8.89 5.95
C TYR A 33 -14.65 8.12 7.08
N SER A 34 -13.87 7.50 7.96
CA SER A 34 -14.44 7.22 9.28
C SER A 34 -15.00 8.54 9.81
N THR A 35 -16.17 8.51 10.45
CA THR A 35 -16.57 9.66 11.28
C THR A 35 -15.35 9.99 12.11
N PRO A 36 -14.82 11.24 12.05
CA PRO A 36 -13.59 11.58 12.72
C PRO A 36 -13.61 10.96 14.11
N PRO A 37 -12.54 10.25 14.54
CA PRO A 37 -12.42 9.88 15.94
C PRO A 37 -12.86 11.07 16.77
N GLN A 38 -13.76 10.84 17.73
CA GLN A 38 -14.31 11.87 18.62
C GLN A 38 -13.18 12.28 19.58
N SER A 39 -12.14 12.85 19.01
CA SER A 39 -10.96 13.34 19.69
C SER A 39 -11.36 14.66 20.33
N SER A 40 -11.37 14.67 21.66
CA SER A 40 -11.47 15.90 22.43
C SER A 40 -10.18 16.74 22.38
N ALA A 41 -9.14 16.28 21.67
CA ALA A 41 -7.79 16.83 21.69
C ALA A 41 -7.04 16.59 20.35
N GLY A 42 -7.27 17.44 19.35
CA GLY A 42 -6.39 17.54 18.17
C GLY A 42 -6.46 16.41 17.13
N SER A 43 -5.53 16.48 16.17
CA SER A 43 -5.35 15.58 15.01
C SER A 43 -5.19 14.12 15.43
N ALA A 44 -6.05 13.23 14.93
CA ALA A 44 -5.99 11.79 15.27
C ALA A 44 -5.00 11.00 14.42
N GLU A 45 -4.62 11.55 13.26
CA GLU A 45 -3.62 10.98 12.37
C GLU A 45 -3.99 9.59 11.83
N LEU A 46 -5.27 9.38 11.50
CA LEU A 46 -5.73 8.18 10.81
C LEU A 46 -4.99 8.00 9.47
N GLY A 47 -4.47 6.81 9.22
CA GLY A 47 -3.59 6.53 8.07
C GLY A 47 -2.12 6.82 8.35
N SER A 48 -1.71 6.97 9.62
CA SER A 48 -0.28 7.11 9.97
C SER A 48 0.53 5.86 9.59
N HIS A 49 -0.10 4.69 9.70
CA HIS A 49 0.41 3.39 9.23
C HIS A 49 -0.76 2.56 8.69
N VAL A 50 -0.51 1.82 7.61
CA VAL A 50 -1.48 0.90 7.02
C VAL A 50 -0.76 -0.39 6.70
N VAL A 51 -1.38 -1.54 7.00
CA VAL A 51 -0.93 -2.86 6.53
C VAL A 51 -2.14 -3.67 6.08
N MET A 52 -1.92 -4.60 5.16
CA MET A 52 -2.98 -5.41 4.57
C MET A 52 -2.65 -6.90 4.59
N THR A 53 -3.71 -7.69 4.66
CA THR A 53 -3.72 -9.12 4.36
C THR A 53 -4.79 -9.36 3.29
N ASP A 54 -4.95 -10.61 2.84
CA ASP A 54 -5.99 -10.95 1.86
C ASP A 54 -7.41 -10.57 2.32
N ARG A 55 -7.65 -10.59 3.64
CA ARG A 55 -8.98 -10.34 4.24
C ARG A 55 -9.09 -9.02 4.97
N TRP A 56 -8.00 -8.50 5.53
CA TRP A 56 -8.05 -7.41 6.50
C TRP A 56 -7.20 -6.23 6.06
N VAL A 57 -7.72 -5.03 6.30
CA VAL A 57 -6.98 -3.77 6.20
C VAL A 57 -6.93 -3.15 7.60
N PHE A 58 -5.72 -2.87 8.08
CA PHE A 58 -5.50 -2.28 9.40
C PHE A 58 -4.97 -0.87 9.23
N VAL A 59 -5.65 0.09 9.85
CA VAL A 59 -5.36 1.52 9.68
C VAL A 59 -5.12 2.12 11.05
N ASN A 60 -3.90 2.60 11.27
CA ASN A 60 -3.55 3.22 12.54
C ASN A 60 -3.99 4.69 12.58
N ALA A 61 -4.47 5.12 13.74
CA ALA A 61 -4.72 6.49 14.12
C ALA A 61 -3.95 6.80 15.40
N GLN A 62 -2.64 7.00 15.28
CA GLN A 62 -1.71 7.01 16.42
C GLN A 62 -1.97 8.08 17.49
N LYS A 63 -2.71 9.15 17.16
CA LYS A 63 -3.09 10.22 18.09
C LYS A 63 -4.58 10.23 18.41
N ASP A 64 -5.32 9.17 18.10
CA ASP A 64 -6.73 9.05 18.47
C ASP A 64 -6.92 9.27 19.99
N GLY A 65 -7.79 10.22 20.31
CA GLY A 65 -8.10 10.66 21.67
C GLY A 65 -9.34 10.01 22.29
N THR A 66 -10.00 9.09 21.57
CA THR A 66 -11.33 8.55 21.93
C THR A 66 -11.35 7.93 23.33
N ILE A 67 -10.27 7.29 23.76
CA ILE A 67 -10.15 6.65 25.09
C ILE A 67 -9.21 7.42 26.03
N GLY A 68 -8.97 8.70 25.79
CA GLY A 68 -8.03 9.57 26.53
C GLY A 68 -7.00 10.22 25.60
N SER A 69 -6.32 11.28 26.07
CA SER A 69 -5.45 12.15 25.24
C SER A 69 -4.39 11.38 24.45
N SER A 70 -4.52 11.35 23.11
CA SER A 70 -3.56 10.81 22.14
C SER A 70 -3.05 9.40 22.46
N ARG A 71 -3.98 8.48 22.67
CA ARG A 71 -3.66 7.09 23.06
C ARG A 71 -3.53 6.12 21.88
N GLY A 72 -3.92 6.57 20.69
CA GLY A 72 -3.88 5.79 19.49
C GLY A 72 -4.96 4.70 19.41
N SER A 73 -5.28 4.29 18.20
CA SER A 73 -6.20 3.20 17.91
C SER A 73 -5.90 2.58 16.54
N VAL A 74 -6.28 1.32 16.35
CA VAL A 74 -6.19 0.65 15.05
C VAL A 74 -7.59 0.29 14.58
N TYR A 75 -7.99 0.86 13.45
CA TYR A 75 -9.23 0.55 12.78
C TYR A 75 -9.03 -0.70 11.93
N VAL A 76 -9.92 -1.67 12.06
CA VAL A 76 -9.84 -2.96 11.37
C VAL A 76 -11.00 -3.07 10.41
N TYR A 77 -10.68 -3.09 9.12
CA TYR A 77 -11.65 -3.27 8.04
C TYR A 77 -11.56 -4.67 7.47
N GLU A 78 -12.71 -5.27 7.25
CA GLU A 78 -12.85 -6.56 6.58
C GLU A 78 -13.15 -6.34 5.10
N ARG A 79 -12.41 -7.04 4.24
CA ARG A 79 -12.70 -7.11 2.82
C ARG A 79 -13.89 -8.04 2.61
N THR A 80 -14.94 -7.50 2.00
CA THR A 80 -16.16 -8.24 1.64
C THR A 80 -16.44 -8.07 0.15
N ALA A 81 -17.37 -8.85 -0.38
CA ALA A 81 -17.79 -8.73 -1.78
C ALA A 81 -18.40 -7.36 -2.13
N ASP A 82 -18.87 -6.62 -1.13
CA ASP A 82 -19.47 -5.28 -1.28
C ASP A 82 -18.47 -4.15 -0.97
N GLY A 83 -17.18 -4.45 -0.86
CA GLY A 83 -16.11 -3.52 -0.47
C GLY A 83 -15.62 -3.72 0.97
N LEU A 84 -14.91 -2.73 1.50
CA LEU A 84 -14.36 -2.79 2.85
C LEU A 84 -15.39 -2.35 3.90
N VAL A 85 -15.56 -3.16 4.94
CA VAL A 85 -16.50 -2.90 6.05
C VAL A 85 -15.72 -2.76 7.35
N LEU A 86 -15.95 -1.68 8.10
CA LEU A 86 -15.37 -1.52 9.43
C LEU A 86 -15.86 -2.65 10.35
N ASN A 87 -14.95 -3.53 10.75
CA ASN A 87 -15.24 -4.66 11.62
C ASN A 87 -15.14 -4.25 13.10
N THR A 88 -14.04 -3.60 13.48
CA THR A 88 -13.82 -3.17 14.86
C THR A 88 -12.77 -2.06 14.97
N ILE A 89 -12.65 -1.47 16.15
CA ILE A 89 -11.56 -0.56 16.52
C ILE A 89 -10.83 -1.16 17.72
N LEU A 90 -9.53 -1.36 17.56
CA LEU A 90 -8.64 -1.89 18.58
C LEU A 90 -7.98 -0.73 19.33
N TYR A 91 -7.93 -0.87 20.65
CA TYR A 91 -7.34 0.10 21.56
C TYR A 91 -6.23 -0.55 22.38
N PRO A 92 -5.23 0.21 22.85
CA PRO A 92 -4.20 -0.28 23.75
C PRO A 92 -4.81 -0.85 25.04
N ARG A 93 -4.12 -1.83 25.65
CA ARG A 93 -4.50 -2.42 26.95
C ARG A 93 -3.33 -2.39 27.93
N GLY A 94 -3.63 -2.48 29.23
CA GLY A 94 -2.59 -2.42 30.28
C GLY A 94 -2.22 -0.98 30.64
N ALA A 95 -0.96 -0.72 31.03
CA ALA A 95 -0.56 0.60 31.54
C ALA A 95 -0.56 1.72 30.46
N ASP A 96 -0.60 1.35 29.17
CA ASP A 96 -0.80 2.29 28.05
C ASP A 96 -2.17 2.99 28.12
N THR A 97 -3.09 2.50 28.96
CA THR A 97 -4.35 3.19 29.32
C THR A 97 -4.16 4.32 30.34
N THR A 98 -2.93 4.66 30.72
CA THR A 98 -2.64 5.67 31.76
C THR A 98 -1.56 6.70 31.37
N THR A 99 -0.83 6.51 30.27
CA THR A 99 0.21 7.41 29.75
C THR A 99 -0.17 7.97 28.37
N LEU A 100 0.63 8.92 27.82
CA LEU A 100 0.56 9.38 26.42
C LEU A 100 1.03 8.25 25.47
N GLY A 101 0.29 7.14 25.45
CA GLY A 101 0.66 5.95 24.70
C GLY A 101 0.41 6.16 23.21
N LEU A 102 1.45 6.28 22.40
CA LEU A 102 1.33 6.35 20.95
C LEU A 102 1.11 4.94 20.37
N PHE A 103 -0.05 4.34 20.61
CA PHE A 103 -0.36 2.99 20.14
C PHE A 103 -0.25 2.92 18.60
N GLY A 104 0.64 2.06 18.12
CA GLY A 104 0.94 1.87 16.69
C GLY A 104 1.94 2.87 16.08
N ASP A 105 2.55 3.78 16.86
CA ASP A 105 3.56 4.75 16.37
C ASP A 105 4.89 4.09 15.97
N GLY A 106 5.23 2.97 16.60
CA GLY A 106 6.35 2.14 16.16
C GLY A 106 6.00 1.24 14.98
N GLY A 107 4.74 1.30 14.51
CA GLY A 107 4.22 0.48 13.42
C GLY A 107 3.30 -0.65 13.88
N LEU A 108 2.81 -1.36 12.87
CA LEU A 108 2.04 -2.57 13.00
C LEU A 108 2.47 -3.54 11.90
N ASP A 109 2.24 -4.82 12.14
CA ASP A 109 2.39 -5.85 11.11
C ASP A 109 1.31 -6.92 11.29
N ALA A 110 0.87 -7.53 10.19
CA ALA A 110 -0.22 -8.48 10.19
C ALA A 110 0.08 -9.70 9.35
N ARG A 111 -0.32 -10.87 9.84
CA ARG A 111 -0.19 -12.13 9.13
C ARG A 111 -1.40 -13.01 9.39
N GLY A 112 -2.09 -13.39 8.30
CA GLY A 112 -3.32 -14.19 8.38
C GLY A 112 -4.36 -13.56 9.31
N ASN A 113 -4.63 -14.22 10.43
CA ASN A 113 -5.61 -13.78 11.44
C ASN A 113 -4.95 -13.13 12.67
N ARG A 114 -3.69 -12.69 12.57
CA ARG A 114 -2.93 -12.08 13.66
C ARG A 114 -2.47 -10.68 13.29
N LEU A 115 -2.44 -9.82 14.30
CA LEU A 115 -1.97 -8.45 14.20
C LEU A 115 -1.04 -8.16 15.38
N ALA A 116 0.13 -7.61 15.11
CA ALA A 116 1.04 -7.09 16.09
C ALA A 116 1.04 -5.56 16.02
N VAL A 117 0.85 -4.91 17.16
CA VAL A 117 0.87 -3.44 17.27
C VAL A 117 1.86 -3.05 18.36
N VAL A 118 2.80 -2.19 18.01
CA VAL A 118 3.81 -1.74 18.96
C VAL A 118 3.58 -0.29 19.39
N SER A 119 3.92 0.01 20.64
CA SER A 119 3.86 1.37 21.19
C SER A 119 5.27 1.78 21.59
N THR A 120 5.86 2.77 20.90
CA THR A 120 7.10 3.42 21.33
C THR A 120 6.80 4.55 22.30
N HIS A 121 7.34 4.46 23.52
CA HIS A 121 7.39 5.63 24.40
C HIS A 121 8.68 6.41 24.10
N TYR A 122 8.65 7.28 23.09
CA TYR A 122 9.73 8.23 22.80
C TYR A 122 9.21 9.66 22.97
N ILE A 123 9.30 10.20 24.19
CA ILE A 123 8.98 11.61 24.45
C ILE A 123 10.27 12.29 24.91
N PHE A 124 10.66 13.37 24.23
CA PHE A 124 11.76 14.25 24.60
C PHE A 124 11.51 15.06 25.89
N ASP A 125 10.45 14.77 26.64
CA ASP A 125 10.07 15.54 27.82
C ASP A 125 10.85 15.04 29.05
N LEU A 126 11.97 15.73 29.30
CA LEU A 126 12.92 15.52 30.42
C LEU A 126 12.29 15.66 31.83
N ALA A 127 10.97 15.81 31.95
CA ALA A 127 10.29 16.15 33.21
C ALA A 127 9.48 15.03 33.86
N LEU A 128 9.33 13.83 33.26
CA LEU A 128 8.54 12.74 33.84
C LEU A 128 9.39 11.51 34.24
N PRO A 129 9.41 11.11 35.54
CA PRO A 129 10.18 9.98 36.03
C PRO A 129 9.40 8.66 35.90
N LEU A 130 8.87 8.36 34.72
CA LEU A 130 8.18 7.07 34.47
C LEU A 130 9.10 6.12 33.68
N PRO A 131 9.16 4.82 34.01
CA PRO A 131 9.86 3.85 33.19
C PRO A 131 9.15 3.78 31.82
N MET A 132 9.82 4.29 30.79
CA MET A 132 9.32 4.43 29.43
C MET A 132 9.49 3.09 28.69
N GLU A 133 8.73 2.08 29.12
CA GLU A 133 8.77 0.76 28.49
C GLU A 133 7.74 0.73 27.35
N GLY A 134 8.22 0.59 26.11
CA GLY A 134 7.33 0.29 25.01
C GLY A 134 6.69 -1.09 25.14
N ARG A 135 5.75 -1.40 24.26
CA ARG A 135 4.97 -2.65 24.32
C ARG A 135 4.77 -3.28 22.94
N LEU A 136 4.59 -4.59 22.95
CA LEU A 136 4.02 -5.36 21.86
C LEU A 136 2.62 -5.83 22.27
N HIS A 137 1.61 -5.49 21.48
CA HIS A 137 0.26 -6.02 21.60
C HIS A 137 0.02 -6.98 20.46
N VAL A 138 -0.29 -8.24 20.78
CA VAL A 138 -0.67 -9.25 19.79
C VAL A 138 -2.18 -9.47 19.88
N TYR A 139 -2.86 -9.34 18.75
CA TYR A 139 -4.28 -9.61 18.58
C TYR A 139 -4.49 -10.80 17.65
N GLU A 140 -5.57 -11.55 17.87
CA GLU A 140 -5.96 -12.70 17.06
C GLU A 140 -7.46 -12.63 16.73
N PHE A 141 -7.82 -12.92 15.49
CA PHE A 141 -9.19 -13.10 15.06
C PHE A 141 -9.62 -14.55 15.26
N ASN A 142 -10.62 -14.77 16.12
CA ASN A 142 -11.08 -16.12 16.47
C ASN A 142 -12.13 -16.71 15.50
N GLY A 143 -12.33 -16.07 14.34
CA GLY A 143 -13.39 -16.40 13.38
C GLY A 143 -14.65 -15.53 13.50
N THR A 144 -14.83 -14.81 14.61
CA THR A 144 -15.99 -13.93 14.84
C THR A 144 -15.61 -12.52 15.31
N SER A 145 -14.54 -12.39 16.08
CA SER A 145 -14.12 -11.11 16.65
C SER A 145 -12.60 -11.07 16.82
N TRP A 146 -12.03 -9.88 16.69
CA TRP A 146 -10.67 -9.60 17.12
C TRP A 146 -10.59 -9.49 18.64
N GLY A 147 -9.65 -10.22 19.23
CA GLY A 147 -9.36 -10.18 20.66
C GLY A 147 -7.87 -9.99 20.90
N ILE A 148 -7.51 -9.48 22.09
CA ILE A 148 -6.11 -9.49 22.51
C ILE A 148 -5.69 -10.93 22.81
N ASP A 149 -4.61 -11.39 22.18
CA ASP A 149 -3.94 -12.66 22.48
C ASP A 149 -2.99 -12.44 23.66
N GLN A 150 -2.07 -11.47 23.54
CA GLN A 150 -1.12 -11.13 24.61
C GLN A 150 -0.64 -9.67 24.54
N VAL A 151 -0.30 -9.08 25.70
CA VAL A 151 0.49 -7.85 25.78
C VAL A 151 1.83 -8.19 26.39
N VAL A 152 2.91 -7.82 25.71
CA VAL A 152 4.29 -8.14 26.07
C VAL A 152 5.06 -6.85 26.33
N THR A 153 5.72 -6.79 27.48
CA THR A 153 6.70 -5.74 27.83
C THR A 153 8.11 -6.28 27.63
N ALA A 154 9.08 -5.39 27.41
CA ALA A 154 10.49 -5.78 27.31
C ALA A 154 10.93 -6.51 28.61
N PRO A 155 11.34 -7.80 28.56
CA PRO A 155 11.52 -8.60 29.77
C PRO A 155 12.71 -8.19 30.67
N GLU A 156 13.58 -7.30 30.22
CA GLU A 156 14.82 -6.95 30.92
C GLU A 156 15.20 -5.49 30.63
N TYR A 157 14.92 -4.60 31.58
CA TYR A 157 15.46 -3.25 31.57
C TYR A 157 16.27 -3.06 32.86
N PRO A 158 17.61 -3.26 32.84
CA PRO A 158 18.42 -2.76 33.95
C PRO A 158 18.21 -1.25 33.97
N LEU A 159 17.73 -0.73 35.10
CA LEU A 159 17.39 0.68 35.36
C LEU A 159 18.48 1.63 34.86
N MET A 160 18.44 1.98 33.58
CA MET A 160 19.31 2.97 32.97
C MET A 160 18.51 4.23 32.71
N THR A 161 19.21 5.36 32.75
CA THR A 161 18.69 6.70 32.50
C THR A 161 18.30 6.97 31.04
N VAL A 162 18.36 5.96 30.14
CA VAL A 162 18.14 6.11 28.69
C VAL A 162 17.17 5.02 28.19
N PRO A 163 15.96 5.38 27.68
CA PRO A 163 14.96 4.42 27.20
C PRO A 163 15.53 3.43 26.17
N ASN A 164 15.18 2.14 26.27
CA ASN A 164 15.68 1.11 25.34
C ASN A 164 15.02 1.19 23.94
N GLY A 165 13.94 1.96 23.80
CA GLY A 165 13.23 2.13 22.54
C GLY A 165 12.51 0.86 22.05
N PHE A 166 12.22 -0.10 22.94
CA PHE A 166 11.46 -1.30 22.57
C PHE A 166 10.11 -0.93 21.94
N GLY A 167 9.72 -1.66 20.90
CA GLY A 167 8.50 -1.39 20.14
C GLY A 167 8.69 -0.42 18.99
N ARG A 168 9.92 -0.13 18.54
CA ARG A 168 10.19 0.84 17.46
C ARG A 168 9.83 0.35 16.06
N ALA A 169 9.79 -0.97 15.89
CA ALA A 169 9.38 -1.66 14.67
C ALA A 169 8.88 -3.06 15.06
N VAL A 170 8.08 -3.67 14.19
CA VAL A 170 7.56 -5.03 14.37
C VAL A 170 7.47 -5.75 13.03
N ALA A 171 7.74 -7.05 13.01
CA ALA A 171 7.55 -7.90 11.83
C ALA A 171 7.25 -9.37 12.23
N PHE A 172 6.28 -10.00 11.59
CA PHE A 172 5.96 -11.42 11.68
C PHE A 172 6.79 -12.23 10.68
N VAL A 173 7.73 -13.01 11.20
CA VAL A 173 8.49 -14.00 10.42
C VAL A 173 7.63 -15.23 10.11
N SER A 174 6.75 -15.61 11.05
CA SER A 174 5.76 -16.66 10.88
C SER A 174 4.54 -16.37 11.76
N ASP A 175 3.49 -17.19 11.65
CA ASP A 175 2.33 -17.04 12.55
C ASP A 175 2.74 -17.10 14.03
N ASP A 176 3.76 -17.90 14.37
CA ASP A 176 4.20 -18.15 15.74
C ASP A 176 5.54 -17.48 16.10
N GLU A 177 6.06 -16.57 15.26
CA GLU A 177 7.32 -15.86 15.51
C GLU A 177 7.23 -14.39 15.07
N VAL A 178 7.47 -13.47 16.02
CA VAL A 178 7.42 -12.02 15.81
C VAL A 178 8.68 -11.36 16.34
N LEU A 179 9.19 -10.40 15.57
CA LEU A 179 10.40 -9.65 15.86
C LEU A 179 10.01 -8.23 16.26
N VAL A 180 10.63 -7.69 17.30
CA VAL A 180 10.37 -6.34 17.80
C VAL A 180 11.66 -5.56 17.97
N GLY A 181 11.73 -4.39 17.34
CA GLY A 181 12.89 -3.51 17.38
C GLY A 181 13.01 -2.70 18.68
N ALA A 182 14.24 -2.51 19.14
CA ALA A 182 14.59 -1.72 20.31
C ALA A 182 15.88 -0.93 20.08
N THR A 183 15.76 0.29 19.56
CA THR A 183 16.91 1.03 19.01
C THR A 183 17.95 1.48 20.04
N GLY A 184 17.55 1.63 21.30
CA GLY A 184 18.43 2.03 22.40
C GLY A 184 18.85 0.88 23.31
N ASP A 185 18.46 -0.36 22.98
CA ASP A 185 18.81 -1.53 23.79
C ASP A 185 20.28 -1.91 23.59
N GLU A 186 20.89 -2.36 24.69
CA GLU A 186 22.33 -2.54 24.80
C GLU A 186 22.67 -3.86 25.49
N PRO A 187 23.75 -4.57 25.07
CA PRO A 187 24.25 -5.70 25.81
C PRO A 187 24.64 -5.32 27.25
N ILE A 188 24.37 -6.19 28.22
CA ILE A 188 24.77 -5.94 29.61
C ILE A 188 26.29 -5.76 29.69
N GLY A 189 26.72 -4.62 30.25
CA GLY A 189 28.13 -4.27 30.38
C GLY A 189 28.73 -3.54 29.19
N SER A 190 27.95 -3.24 28.14
CA SER A 190 28.36 -2.29 27.09
C SER A 190 28.26 -0.84 27.59
N ASN A 191 28.80 0.09 26.81
CA ASN A 191 28.63 1.51 27.06
C ASN A 191 27.19 1.90 26.67
N PRO A 192 26.38 2.45 27.60
CA PRO A 192 24.97 2.77 27.34
C PRO A 192 24.75 3.86 26.28
N TYR A 193 25.82 4.54 25.87
CA TYR A 193 25.79 5.57 24.83
C TYR A 193 26.22 5.04 23.45
N ASP A 194 26.53 3.75 23.33
CA ASP A 194 26.93 3.15 22.05
C ASP A 194 25.74 3.03 21.09
N ASN A 195 24.49 3.13 21.58
CA ASN A 195 23.26 3.05 20.80
C ASN A 195 23.31 1.96 19.73
N LEU A 196 23.72 0.74 20.09
CA LEU A 196 23.79 -0.41 19.19
C LEU A 196 22.39 -0.78 18.72
N GLY A 197 21.44 -0.88 19.66
CA GLY A 197 20.09 -1.36 19.41
C GLY A 197 20.01 -2.88 19.29
N SER A 198 18.79 -3.40 19.36
CA SER A 198 18.53 -4.84 19.27
C SER A 198 17.19 -5.16 18.62
N VAL A 199 17.03 -6.44 18.27
CA VAL A 199 15.75 -7.05 17.88
C VAL A 199 15.43 -8.15 18.88
N TYR A 200 14.25 -8.07 19.48
CA TYR A 200 13.70 -9.07 20.37
C TYR A 200 12.96 -10.10 19.52
N VAL A 201 13.27 -11.38 19.71
CA VAL A 201 12.60 -12.48 19.01
C VAL A 201 11.61 -13.14 19.97
N PHE A 202 10.32 -13.04 19.67
CA PHE A 202 9.27 -13.70 20.45
C PHE A 202 8.73 -14.90 19.70
N ARG A 203 8.58 -16.02 20.41
CA ARG A 203 7.96 -17.24 19.89
C ARG A 203 6.72 -17.62 20.66
N ARG A 204 5.69 -18.02 19.93
CA ARG A 204 4.47 -18.56 20.50
C ARG A 204 4.70 -20.02 20.88
N SER A 205 4.53 -20.34 22.14
CA SER A 205 4.55 -21.72 22.63
C SER A 205 3.33 -22.49 22.10
N PRO A 206 3.37 -23.84 22.09
CA PRO A 206 2.20 -24.66 21.75
C PRO A 206 0.97 -24.40 22.65
N ALA A 207 1.18 -23.83 23.83
CA ALA A 207 0.12 -23.42 24.75
C ALA A 207 -0.51 -22.05 24.39
N GLY A 208 -0.04 -21.38 23.33
CA GLY A 208 -0.55 -20.09 22.85
C GLY A 208 0.10 -18.86 23.51
N THR A 209 1.12 -19.04 24.36
CA THR A 209 1.81 -17.93 25.03
C THR A 209 3.02 -17.46 24.24
N TRP A 210 3.15 -16.16 24.00
CA TRP A 210 4.34 -15.52 23.44
C TRP A 210 5.43 -15.36 24.51
N ASN A 211 6.59 -15.92 24.24
CA ASN A 211 7.76 -15.87 25.12
C ASN A 211 8.93 -15.24 24.39
N LEU A 212 9.74 -14.44 25.10
CA LEU A 212 11.03 -14.02 24.58
C LEU A 212 11.90 -15.26 24.40
N ASP A 213 12.37 -15.48 23.18
CA ASP A 213 13.30 -16.56 22.85
C ASP A 213 14.74 -16.08 23.04
N HIS A 214 15.14 -15.03 22.33
CA HIS A 214 16.44 -14.36 22.48
C HIS A 214 16.40 -12.93 21.93
N LYS A 215 17.52 -12.22 22.04
CA LYS A 215 17.74 -10.89 21.43
C LYS A 215 18.88 -10.98 20.41
N VAL A 216 18.74 -10.26 19.31
CA VAL A 216 19.79 -10.05 18.31
C VAL A 216 20.27 -8.61 18.43
N TYR A 217 21.48 -8.42 18.95
CA TYR A 217 22.08 -7.09 19.06
C TYR A 217 22.69 -6.64 17.74
N GLY A 218 22.63 -5.33 17.49
CA GLY A 218 23.35 -4.72 16.38
C GLY A 218 24.85 -5.04 16.44
N PRO A 219 25.49 -5.25 15.28
CA PRO A 219 26.94 -5.49 15.24
C PRO A 219 27.69 -4.29 15.81
N SER A 220 28.80 -4.55 16.50
CA SER A 220 29.72 -3.54 17.03
C SER A 220 30.86 -3.24 16.05
N GLN A 221 31.83 -2.42 16.45
CA GLN A 221 32.98 -2.04 15.62
C GLN A 221 33.74 -3.29 15.10
N PRO A 222 34.22 -3.30 13.84
CA PRO A 222 34.20 -2.20 12.86
C PRO A 222 32.94 -2.12 11.99
N GLN A 223 32.05 -3.12 12.03
CA GLN A 223 30.84 -3.20 11.22
C GLN A 223 29.62 -2.58 11.93
N ARG A 224 29.86 -1.52 12.72
CA ARG A 224 28.84 -1.00 13.64
C ARG A 224 27.59 -0.54 12.88
N ILE A 225 26.43 -1.02 13.34
CA ILE A 225 25.12 -0.47 12.98
C ILE A 225 24.54 0.17 14.24
N SER A 226 24.35 1.49 14.21
CA SER A 226 23.76 2.22 15.35
C SER A 226 22.25 2.21 15.24
N GLY A 227 21.52 2.08 16.34
CA GLY A 227 20.07 2.10 16.36
C GLY A 227 19.46 0.90 15.66
N PHE A 228 20.11 -0.26 15.70
CA PHE A 228 19.62 -1.50 15.11
C PHE A 228 18.22 -1.85 15.65
N GLY A 229 17.35 -2.35 14.79
CA GLY A 229 15.93 -2.56 15.12
C GLY A 229 15.06 -1.32 14.89
N ARG A 230 15.48 -0.37 14.04
CA ARG A 230 14.69 0.83 13.73
C ARG A 230 13.50 0.53 12.81
N HIS A 231 13.74 -0.29 11.79
CA HIS A 231 12.73 -0.84 10.88
C HIS A 231 13.07 -2.32 10.64
N ILE A 232 12.05 -3.16 10.55
CA ILE A 232 12.17 -4.60 10.31
C ILE A 232 11.16 -4.93 9.22
N ARG A 233 11.59 -5.70 8.22
CA ARG A 233 10.70 -6.39 7.27
C ARG A 233 11.12 -7.83 7.15
N SER A 234 10.12 -8.66 6.86
CA SER A 234 10.32 -10.09 6.70
C SER A 234 9.45 -10.64 5.59
N SER A 235 10.05 -11.42 4.70
CA SER A 235 9.35 -12.38 3.86
C SER A 235 9.76 -13.78 4.28
N GLY A 236 8.93 -14.43 5.10
CA GLY A 236 9.31 -15.69 5.74
C GLY A 236 10.62 -15.57 6.51
N ASP A 237 11.58 -16.45 6.21
CA ASP A 237 12.91 -16.46 6.82
C ASP A 237 13.87 -15.39 6.23
N HIS A 238 13.41 -14.56 5.30
CA HIS A 238 14.16 -13.43 4.78
C HIS A 238 13.91 -12.18 5.61
N VAL A 239 14.78 -11.90 6.57
CA VAL A 239 14.60 -10.78 7.52
C VAL A 239 15.67 -9.73 7.31
N ILE A 240 15.25 -8.48 7.10
CA ILE A 240 16.13 -7.33 7.03
C ILE A 240 15.81 -6.37 8.18
N VAL A 241 16.86 -5.93 8.86
CA VAL A 241 16.78 -5.02 9.99
C VAL A 241 17.64 -3.80 9.71
N GLN A 242 17.05 -2.63 9.85
CA GLN A 242 17.73 -1.36 9.67
C GLN A 242 18.19 -0.75 10.99
N GLY A 243 19.33 -0.06 10.93
CA GLY A 243 19.72 0.99 11.88
C GLY A 243 19.84 2.35 11.20
N LEU A 244 20.45 3.33 11.86
CA LEU A 244 20.45 4.73 11.41
C LEU A 244 21.09 4.97 10.03
N VAL A 245 22.04 4.14 9.61
CA VAL A 245 22.82 4.34 8.37
C VAL A 245 22.93 3.06 7.53
N LYS A 246 22.95 1.91 8.19
CA LYS A 246 23.18 0.60 7.58
C LYS A 246 22.07 -0.35 7.98
N SER A 247 21.88 -1.38 7.18
CA SER A 247 20.99 -2.49 7.49
C SER A 247 21.75 -3.80 7.59
N ALA A 248 21.12 -4.83 8.10
CA ALA A 248 21.63 -6.18 8.05
C ALA A 248 20.53 -7.18 7.72
N GLU A 249 20.90 -8.20 6.96
CA GLU A 249 20.13 -9.43 6.84
C GLU A 249 20.37 -10.28 8.09
N LEU A 250 19.30 -10.84 8.67
CA LEU A 250 19.44 -11.84 9.71
C LEU A 250 19.48 -13.23 9.10
N ASN A 251 20.33 -14.08 9.64
CA ASN A 251 20.45 -15.48 9.25
C ASN A 251 19.97 -16.39 10.37
N ARG A 252 19.06 -17.30 10.04
CA ARG A 252 18.60 -18.35 10.93
C ARG A 252 19.67 -19.44 11.06
N GLN A 253 20.15 -19.64 12.27
CA GLN A 253 21.15 -20.65 12.59
C GLN A 253 20.51 -22.05 12.66
N PRO A 254 21.28 -23.15 12.56
CA PRO A 254 20.74 -24.51 12.64
C PRO A 254 20.01 -24.85 13.95
N ASN A 255 20.31 -24.14 15.03
CA ASN A 255 19.59 -24.25 16.31
C ASN A 255 18.27 -23.45 16.32
N GLY A 256 17.94 -22.76 15.23
CA GLY A 256 16.77 -21.91 15.07
C GLY A 256 16.96 -20.47 15.54
N GLU A 257 18.09 -20.09 16.13
CA GLU A 257 18.32 -18.71 16.59
C GLU A 257 18.64 -17.77 15.43
N TRP A 258 18.26 -16.50 15.55
CA TRP A 258 18.62 -15.47 14.59
C TRP A 258 19.96 -14.86 14.96
N MET A 259 20.80 -14.61 13.97
CA MET A 259 22.01 -13.80 14.14
C MET A 259 22.17 -12.82 13.00
N VAL A 260 22.90 -11.73 13.26
CA VAL A 260 23.32 -10.80 12.20
C VAL A 260 24.15 -11.57 11.18
N GLY A 261 23.69 -11.52 9.93
CA GLY A 261 24.33 -12.11 8.77
C GLY A 261 25.10 -11.05 7.98
N SER A 262 24.60 -10.77 6.78
CA SER A 262 25.20 -9.83 5.84
C SER A 262 24.91 -8.38 6.26
N ILE A 263 25.92 -7.52 6.22
CA ILE A 263 25.73 -6.07 6.36
C ILE A 263 25.37 -5.50 4.99
N LEU A 264 24.28 -4.74 4.94
CA LEU A 264 23.79 -4.10 3.73
C LEU A 264 24.15 -2.61 3.79
N ASP A 265 24.94 -2.17 2.82
CA ASP A 265 25.38 -0.79 2.65
C ASP A 265 24.80 -0.28 1.32
N PHE A 266 23.72 0.49 1.41
CA PHE A 266 23.00 0.98 0.25
C PHE A 266 23.64 2.29 -0.25
N PRO A 267 23.61 2.58 -1.56
CA PRO A 267 24.21 3.77 -2.16
C PRO A 267 23.34 5.03 -1.93
N LEU A 268 22.94 5.26 -0.68
CA LEU A 268 22.02 6.32 -0.28
C LEU A 268 22.66 7.69 -0.48
N GLN A 269 21.85 8.63 -0.96
CA GLN A 269 22.24 10.03 -1.11
C GLN A 269 21.57 10.91 -0.05
N GLY A 270 20.46 10.46 0.55
CA GLY A 270 19.71 11.16 1.59
C GLY A 270 20.12 10.74 3.01
N SER A 271 19.35 11.20 4.01
CA SER A 271 19.53 10.70 5.38
C SER A 271 18.88 9.32 5.50
N ALA A 272 19.67 8.35 5.96
CA ALA A 272 19.20 6.99 6.19
C ALA A 272 18.16 6.88 7.33
N GLU A 273 17.87 7.98 8.03
CA GLU A 273 16.95 8.04 9.17
C GLU A 273 15.47 7.89 8.77
N PHE A 274 15.12 8.16 7.50
CA PHE A 274 13.75 8.13 6.96
C PHE A 274 13.55 7.10 5.85
N MET A 275 14.52 6.21 5.61
CA MET A 275 14.32 5.16 4.62
C MET A 275 13.28 4.17 5.13
N GLU A 276 12.32 3.84 4.28
CA GLU A 276 11.55 2.60 4.37
C GLU A 276 12.10 1.62 3.33
N PHE A 277 11.90 0.34 3.58
CA PHE A 277 12.18 -0.71 2.61
C PHE A 277 11.13 -1.79 2.75
N ASP A 278 11.01 -2.60 1.71
CA ASP A 278 10.28 -3.86 1.75
C ASP A 278 10.95 -4.90 0.85
N CYS A 279 10.75 -6.17 1.15
CA CYS A 279 11.43 -7.24 0.45
C CYS A 279 10.64 -8.55 0.37
N ASP A 280 10.91 -9.31 -0.67
CA ASP A 280 10.58 -10.73 -0.77
C ASP A 280 11.86 -11.58 -0.90
N ASP A 281 11.73 -12.81 -1.39
CA ASP A 281 12.85 -13.73 -1.59
C ASP A 281 13.78 -13.34 -2.75
N GLU A 282 13.33 -12.49 -3.68
CA GLU A 282 14.02 -12.14 -4.93
C GLU A 282 14.35 -10.64 -5.01
N TRP A 283 13.50 -9.78 -4.45
CA TRP A 283 13.53 -8.33 -4.60
C TRP A 283 13.58 -7.62 -3.25
N LEU A 284 14.39 -6.56 -3.20
CA LEU A 284 14.45 -5.63 -2.08
C LEU A 284 14.33 -4.21 -2.64
N ILE A 285 13.33 -3.46 -2.20
CA ILE A 285 13.11 -2.08 -2.59
C ILE A 285 13.43 -1.19 -1.40
N VAL A 286 14.33 -0.23 -1.61
CA VAL A 286 14.82 0.68 -0.58
C VAL A 286 14.53 2.12 -0.99
N GLY A 287 13.69 2.81 -0.23
CA GLY A 287 13.43 4.23 -0.40
C GLY A 287 14.60 5.10 0.05
N ASP A 288 14.91 6.14 -0.71
CA ASP A 288 15.90 7.18 -0.38
C ASP A 288 15.23 8.56 -0.44
N PRO A 289 14.27 8.84 0.47
CA PRO A 289 13.58 10.12 0.51
C PRO A 289 14.58 11.21 0.91
N GLN A 290 14.82 12.14 0.00
CA GLN A 290 15.83 13.19 0.21
C GLN A 290 15.32 14.25 1.19
N ASP A 291 15.75 14.19 2.45
CA ASP A 291 15.35 15.18 3.48
C ASP A 291 16.40 16.27 3.75
N ILE A 292 17.60 16.21 3.15
CA ILE A 292 18.70 17.14 3.46
C ILE A 292 18.77 18.37 2.54
N CYS A 293 18.90 19.56 3.13
CA CYS A 293 18.97 20.86 2.44
C CYS A 293 20.26 21.11 1.63
N GLU A 294 21.13 20.11 1.47
CA GLU A 294 22.38 20.34 0.77
C GLU A 294 22.12 20.58 -0.73
N LEU A 295 22.90 21.51 -1.29
CA LEU A 295 22.73 22.19 -2.58
C LEU A 295 22.84 21.26 -3.82
N SER A 296 22.66 19.95 -3.67
CA SER A 296 22.74 19.00 -4.77
C SER A 296 21.44 18.99 -5.58
N SER A 297 21.55 18.87 -6.90
CA SER A 297 20.41 18.69 -7.81
C SER A 297 19.77 17.29 -7.70
N GLN A 298 19.92 16.62 -6.57
CA GLN A 298 19.56 15.22 -6.40
C GLN A 298 18.07 15.10 -6.04
N ARG A 299 17.38 14.23 -6.78
CA ARG A 299 15.96 13.90 -6.59
C ARG A 299 15.82 12.69 -5.67
N SER A 300 14.68 12.61 -4.97
CA SER A 300 14.26 11.40 -4.26
C SER A 300 14.14 10.22 -5.23
N ARG A 301 14.35 9.01 -4.74
CA ARG A 301 14.35 7.78 -5.55
C ARG A 301 14.15 6.57 -4.65
N ALA A 302 13.95 5.42 -5.28
CA ALA A 302 14.07 4.13 -4.64
C ALA A 302 15.08 3.27 -5.40
N TYR A 303 15.79 2.41 -4.69
CA TYR A 303 16.71 1.44 -5.27
C TYR A 303 16.06 0.06 -5.22
N VAL A 304 16.09 -0.64 -6.35
CA VAL A 304 15.67 -2.03 -6.45
C VAL A 304 16.92 -2.89 -6.48
N PHE A 305 16.98 -3.85 -5.58
CA PHE A 305 18.00 -4.87 -5.55
C PHE A 305 17.40 -6.22 -5.93
N HIS A 306 18.14 -6.98 -6.73
CA HIS A 306 17.85 -8.38 -7.02
C HIS A 306 18.74 -9.27 -6.15
N ARG A 307 18.22 -10.42 -5.72
CA ARG A 307 18.96 -11.39 -4.93
C ARG A 307 19.75 -12.35 -5.82
N ASP A 308 21.06 -12.14 -5.90
CA ASP A 308 21.98 -13.03 -6.60
C ASP A 308 22.67 -14.01 -5.62
N PRO A 309 23.36 -15.07 -6.10
CA PRO A 309 24.13 -15.98 -5.22
C PRO A 309 25.19 -15.28 -4.35
N GLY A 310 25.60 -14.06 -4.71
CA GLY A 310 26.55 -13.24 -3.96
C GLY A 310 25.90 -12.25 -2.99
N GLY A 311 24.57 -12.24 -2.86
CA GLY A 311 23.78 -11.28 -2.08
C GLY A 311 23.02 -10.29 -2.96
N TRP A 312 22.56 -9.21 -2.35
CA TRP A 312 21.78 -8.17 -3.00
C TRP A 312 22.62 -7.34 -3.99
N THR A 313 22.22 -7.30 -5.25
CA THR A 313 22.86 -6.48 -6.29
C THR A 313 21.90 -5.42 -6.79
N LEU A 314 22.40 -4.19 -6.99
CA LEU A 314 21.57 -3.10 -7.50
C LEU A 314 21.09 -3.44 -8.90
N HIS A 315 19.79 -3.60 -9.07
CA HIS A 315 19.12 -3.94 -10.32
C HIS A 315 18.63 -2.69 -11.06
N GLN A 316 17.96 -1.79 -10.36
CA GLN A 316 17.34 -0.61 -10.95
C GLN A 316 17.23 0.54 -9.94
N THR A 317 17.17 1.77 -10.44
CA THR A 317 16.77 2.95 -9.65
C THR A 317 15.42 3.44 -10.17
N LEU A 318 14.46 3.60 -9.26
CA LEU A 318 13.11 4.08 -9.55
C LEU A 318 12.98 5.54 -9.17
N MET A 319 12.26 6.27 -10.02
CA MET A 319 11.85 7.64 -9.80
C MET A 319 10.44 7.78 -10.35
N PRO A 320 9.58 8.59 -9.73
CA PRO A 320 8.26 8.85 -10.28
C PRO A 320 8.42 9.60 -11.60
N GLN A 321 7.57 9.28 -12.58
CA GLN A 321 7.57 9.84 -13.92
C GLN A 321 7.50 11.37 -13.86
N ASP A 322 6.70 11.90 -12.94
CA ASP A 322 6.51 13.32 -12.69
C ASP A 322 7.41 13.87 -11.58
N SER A 323 8.59 13.26 -11.37
CA SER A 323 9.51 13.62 -10.27
C SER A 323 9.75 15.12 -10.09
N TYR A 324 9.57 15.57 -8.85
CA TYR A 324 9.64 16.99 -8.48
C TYR A 324 10.81 17.25 -7.52
N ALA A 325 11.81 17.97 -8.03
CA ALA A 325 12.97 18.41 -7.24
C ALA A 325 12.72 19.70 -6.43
N GLY A 326 11.63 20.41 -6.76
CA GLY A 326 11.29 21.76 -6.33
C GLY A 326 12.42 22.80 -6.31
N PRO A 327 12.16 23.99 -5.72
CA PRO A 327 13.14 25.05 -5.68
C PRO A 327 14.25 24.77 -4.65
N ILE A 328 15.50 24.94 -5.08
CA ILE A 328 16.70 24.82 -4.23
C ILE A 328 16.56 25.79 -3.03
N GLY A 329 16.67 25.27 -1.81
CA GLY A 329 16.60 26.06 -0.57
C GLY A 329 15.28 25.98 0.22
N SER A 330 14.27 25.25 -0.27
CA SER A 330 13.04 24.98 0.50
C SER A 330 13.12 23.64 1.24
N CYS A 331 13.70 23.65 2.45
CA CYS A 331 13.96 22.46 3.25
C CYS A 331 12.72 21.70 3.72
N ASN A 332 11.60 22.40 3.92
CA ASN A 332 10.43 21.76 4.53
C ASN A 332 9.43 21.26 3.46
N TYR A 333 9.50 21.80 2.23
CA TYR A 333 8.39 21.73 1.26
C TYR A 333 8.83 21.51 -0.20
N GLY A 334 10.15 21.37 -0.43
CA GLY A 334 10.73 21.47 -1.77
C GLY A 334 10.86 20.17 -2.55
N ARG A 335 10.68 18.98 -1.97
CA ARG A 335 10.87 17.72 -2.69
C ARG A 335 9.68 16.80 -2.50
N ASP A 336 9.41 15.97 -3.51
CA ASP A 336 8.33 14.98 -3.52
C ASP A 336 8.38 13.97 -2.35
N LYS A 337 9.58 13.75 -1.78
CA LYS A 337 9.89 12.72 -0.78
C LYS A 337 9.53 11.31 -1.25
N PHE A 338 9.70 11.02 -2.54
CA PHE A 338 9.52 9.67 -3.08
C PHE A 338 10.40 8.65 -2.32
N GLY A 339 9.82 7.52 -1.94
CA GLY A 339 10.48 6.50 -1.12
C GLY A 339 10.25 6.68 0.39
N THR A 340 9.36 7.56 0.81
CA THR A 340 9.01 7.71 2.24
C THR A 340 8.27 6.48 2.78
N SER A 341 7.52 5.79 1.92
CA SER A 341 6.86 4.53 2.25
C SER A 341 6.97 3.61 1.04
N VAL A 342 7.14 2.31 1.30
CA VAL A 342 7.37 1.27 0.29
C VAL A 342 6.64 0.01 0.78
N ASP A 343 5.91 -0.65 -0.12
CA ASP A 343 5.32 -1.97 0.12
C ASP A 343 5.33 -2.78 -1.18
N LEU A 344 5.67 -4.06 -1.09
CA LEU A 344 5.88 -4.99 -2.21
C LEU A 344 4.95 -6.21 -2.08
N ASP A 345 4.20 -6.52 -3.13
CA ASP A 345 3.48 -7.81 -3.23
C ASP A 345 3.70 -8.41 -4.63
N GLY A 346 4.49 -9.48 -4.65
CA GLY A 346 4.88 -10.19 -5.88
C GLY A 346 5.54 -9.26 -6.90
N ASN A 347 4.88 -9.05 -8.03
CA ASN A 347 5.41 -8.25 -9.13
C ASN A 347 5.02 -6.76 -9.08
N LYS A 348 4.41 -6.28 -7.99
CA LYS A 348 3.98 -4.88 -7.83
C LYS A 348 4.62 -4.26 -6.60
N VAL A 349 5.09 -3.02 -6.74
CA VAL A 349 5.55 -2.20 -5.61
C VAL A 349 4.84 -0.86 -5.63
N VAL A 350 4.42 -0.41 -4.44
CA VAL A 350 3.84 0.92 -4.24
C VAL A 350 4.82 1.77 -3.46
N ILE A 351 5.07 2.99 -3.94
CA ILE A 351 6.03 3.91 -3.35
C ILE A 351 5.40 5.28 -3.12
N GLY A 352 5.38 5.71 -1.86
CA GLY A 352 4.78 6.97 -1.45
C GLY A 352 5.68 8.19 -1.65
N SER A 353 5.04 9.31 -2.00
CA SER A 353 5.65 10.64 -2.20
C SER A 353 4.80 11.72 -1.51
N PRO A 354 4.82 11.80 -0.16
CA PRO A 354 3.89 12.62 0.61
C PRO A 354 4.03 14.13 0.43
N SER A 355 5.06 14.59 -0.27
CA SER A 355 5.31 16.02 -0.53
C SER A 355 5.22 16.39 -2.00
N MET A 356 4.73 15.46 -2.84
CA MET A 356 4.54 15.71 -4.26
C MET A 356 3.47 16.81 -4.52
N PRO A 357 3.75 17.81 -5.36
CA PRO A 357 2.74 18.71 -5.90
C PRO A 357 1.70 17.96 -6.74
N VAL A 358 0.41 18.22 -6.49
CA VAL A 358 -0.69 17.72 -7.33
C VAL A 358 -1.59 18.90 -7.67
N ASP A 359 -1.88 19.12 -8.96
CA ASP A 359 -2.72 20.21 -9.47
C ASP A 359 -2.39 21.61 -8.91
N GLY A 360 -1.11 21.88 -8.67
CA GLY A 360 -0.62 23.14 -8.12
C GLY A 360 -0.77 23.27 -6.60
N VAL A 361 -1.32 22.26 -5.92
CA VAL A 361 -1.40 22.16 -4.46
C VAL A 361 -0.12 21.54 -3.92
N ILE A 362 0.55 22.26 -3.01
CA ILE A 362 1.88 21.89 -2.49
C ILE A 362 1.89 22.03 -0.95
N PRO A 363 2.26 20.99 -0.19
CA PRO A 363 2.40 19.58 -0.59
C PRO A 363 1.04 18.84 -0.55
N ALA A 364 0.61 18.17 -1.62
CA ALA A 364 -0.61 17.34 -1.62
C ALA A 364 -0.28 15.86 -1.33
N GLY A 365 0.75 15.36 -2.01
CA GLY A 365 1.22 13.98 -1.93
C GLY A 365 0.62 13.07 -3.01
N GLN A 366 1.34 12.00 -3.35
CA GLN A 366 0.90 10.94 -4.26
C GLN A 366 1.53 9.60 -3.87
N ALA A 367 1.09 8.51 -4.50
CA ALA A 367 1.82 7.24 -4.52
C ALA A 367 1.99 6.75 -5.97
N SER A 368 3.12 6.13 -6.27
CA SER A 368 3.41 5.55 -7.59
C SER A 368 3.42 4.03 -7.49
N VAL A 369 2.83 3.37 -8.47
CA VAL A 369 2.79 1.91 -8.59
C VAL A 369 3.72 1.49 -9.71
N PHE A 370 4.66 0.60 -9.40
CA PHE A 370 5.54 -0.01 -10.39
C PHE A 370 5.22 -1.49 -10.50
N GLU A 371 5.19 -1.99 -11.73
CA GLU A 371 5.05 -3.41 -12.02
C GLU A 371 6.30 -3.95 -12.71
N LEU A 372 6.72 -5.15 -12.32
CA LEU A 372 7.80 -5.86 -12.97
C LEU A 372 7.31 -6.42 -14.32
N GLN A 373 7.74 -5.78 -15.40
CA GLN A 373 7.43 -6.17 -16.77
C GLN A 373 8.69 -6.75 -17.44
N GLY A 374 8.71 -8.07 -17.59
CA GLY A 374 9.91 -8.79 -18.02
C GLY A 374 10.96 -8.78 -16.92
N ASN A 375 11.94 -7.89 -17.01
CA ASN A 375 12.99 -7.73 -16.00
C ASN A 375 13.19 -6.26 -15.60
N GLN A 376 12.19 -5.42 -15.82
CA GLN A 376 12.24 -3.98 -15.53
C GLN A 376 10.99 -3.58 -14.74
N TRP A 377 11.20 -2.81 -13.68
CA TRP A 377 10.13 -2.17 -12.94
C TRP A 377 9.68 -0.92 -13.70
N VAL A 378 8.43 -0.91 -14.13
CA VAL A 378 7.84 0.16 -14.93
C VAL A 378 6.71 0.79 -14.12
N GLU A 379 6.70 2.12 -14.00
CA GLU A 379 5.57 2.82 -13.38
C GLU A 379 4.33 2.64 -14.25
N THR A 380 3.31 1.99 -13.69
CA THR A 380 2.05 1.72 -14.40
C THR A 380 0.94 2.68 -13.97
N HIS A 381 0.95 3.09 -12.70
CA HIS A 381 -0.07 3.96 -12.15
C HIS A 381 0.48 5.03 -11.21
N THR A 382 -0.19 6.18 -11.21
CA THR A 382 -0.03 7.23 -10.20
C THR A 382 -1.35 7.36 -9.45
N LEU A 383 -1.30 7.27 -8.12
CA LEU A 383 -2.44 7.36 -7.22
C LEU A 383 -2.41 8.73 -6.54
N GLN A 384 -3.52 9.46 -6.62
CA GLN A 384 -3.71 10.80 -6.06
C GLN A 384 -5.13 10.94 -5.51
N LEU A 385 -5.39 11.96 -4.69
CA LEU A 385 -6.75 12.32 -4.28
C LEU A 385 -7.40 13.21 -5.34
N GLU A 386 -8.70 13.02 -5.60
CA GLU A 386 -9.47 13.86 -6.54
C GLU A 386 -9.52 15.34 -6.11
N ASP A 387 -9.59 15.59 -4.80
CA ASP A 387 -9.49 16.93 -4.21
C ASP A 387 -8.19 17.05 -3.40
N PRO A 388 -7.04 17.31 -4.07
CA PRO A 388 -5.76 17.37 -3.41
C PRO A 388 -5.73 18.52 -2.40
N GLN A 389 -5.46 18.17 -1.15
CA GLN A 389 -5.34 19.14 -0.07
C GLN A 389 -3.89 19.32 0.37
N ALA A 390 -3.48 20.57 0.54
CA ALA A 390 -2.18 20.90 1.08
C ALA A 390 -2.02 20.33 2.50
N TRP A 391 -0.84 19.78 2.77
CA TRP A 391 -0.44 19.14 4.03
C TRP A 391 -1.05 17.78 4.31
N SER A 392 -1.89 17.22 3.45
CA SER A 392 -2.56 15.94 3.71
C SER A 392 -1.61 14.77 3.92
N ALA A 393 -0.39 14.87 3.39
CA ALA A 393 0.65 13.83 3.44
C ALA A 393 0.15 12.50 2.85
N PHE A 394 -0.60 12.58 1.74
CA PHE A 394 -1.05 11.40 0.99
C PHE A 394 0.15 10.65 0.42
N GLY A 395 0.28 9.35 0.68
CA GLY A 395 1.51 8.59 0.39
C GLY A 395 2.48 8.56 1.57
N GLY A 396 2.08 9.07 2.73
CA GLY A 396 2.88 8.99 3.97
C GLY A 396 2.89 7.60 4.60
N SER A 397 2.01 6.70 4.15
CA SER A 397 2.02 5.26 4.39
C SER A 397 1.34 4.59 3.20
N VAL A 398 1.81 3.41 2.81
CA VAL A 398 1.24 2.62 1.71
C VAL A 398 1.19 1.15 2.13
N ALA A 399 0.23 0.42 1.58
CA ALA A 399 0.20 -1.03 1.62
C ALA A 399 -0.37 -1.55 0.29
N ILE A 400 0.00 -2.74 -0.13
CA ILE A 400 -0.51 -3.45 -1.30
C ILE A 400 -0.78 -4.91 -0.98
N LYS A 401 -1.91 -5.42 -1.46
CA LYS A 401 -2.22 -6.85 -1.46
C LYS A 401 -3.01 -7.23 -2.70
N GLY A 402 -2.42 -8.05 -3.55
CA GLY A 402 -2.88 -8.35 -4.89
C GLY A 402 -2.98 -7.06 -5.71
N ASP A 403 -4.19 -6.78 -6.18
CA ASP A 403 -4.49 -5.56 -6.95
C ASP A 403 -4.99 -4.41 -6.06
N THR A 404 -5.17 -4.60 -4.76
CA THR A 404 -5.68 -3.51 -3.89
C THR A 404 -4.54 -2.77 -3.21
N VAL A 405 -4.58 -1.46 -3.27
CA VAL A 405 -3.61 -0.54 -2.65
C VAL A 405 -4.33 0.34 -1.64
N ALA A 406 -3.71 0.50 -0.46
CA ALA A 406 -4.15 1.46 0.53
C ALA A 406 -3.10 2.56 0.70
N VAL A 407 -3.54 3.82 0.71
CA VAL A 407 -2.66 4.99 0.83
C VAL A 407 -3.13 5.90 1.96
N GLY A 408 -2.27 6.10 2.95
CA GLY A 408 -2.56 6.97 4.09
C GLY A 408 -2.34 8.45 3.77
N ALA A 409 -3.25 9.28 4.29
CA ALA A 409 -3.22 10.74 4.26
C ALA A 409 -3.45 11.28 5.68
N ARG A 410 -2.44 11.09 6.55
CA ARG A 410 -2.55 11.27 8.00
C ARG A 410 -2.95 12.68 8.46
N PHE A 411 -2.88 13.68 7.58
CA PHE A 411 -3.24 15.06 7.90
C PHE A 411 -4.39 15.60 7.04
N TRP A 412 -5.05 14.74 6.26
CA TRP A 412 -6.21 15.14 5.46
C TRP A 412 -7.40 15.53 6.36
N THR A 413 -8.25 16.45 5.90
CA THR A 413 -9.51 16.84 6.56
C THR A 413 -10.68 16.99 5.58
N PRO A 414 -11.90 16.54 5.95
CA PRO A 414 -13.10 16.69 5.12
C PRO A 414 -13.61 18.13 5.05
N THR A 415 -13.15 19.00 5.96
CA THR A 415 -13.51 20.41 5.94
C THR A 415 -12.24 21.25 6.12
N PRO A 416 -11.78 21.96 5.07
CA PRO A 416 -10.55 22.75 5.11
C PRO A 416 -10.55 23.94 6.12
N SER A 417 -11.68 24.23 6.78
CA SER A 417 -11.88 25.48 7.53
C SER A 417 -11.50 25.43 9.02
N THR A 418 -11.13 24.26 9.57
CA THR A 418 -10.68 24.16 10.98
C THR A 418 -9.18 23.81 11.08
N PRO A 419 -8.29 24.80 11.21
CA PRO A 419 -6.82 24.63 11.06
C PRO A 419 -6.11 23.82 12.17
N LEU A 420 -6.84 23.23 13.12
CA LEU A 420 -6.27 22.52 14.28
C LEU A 420 -6.75 21.07 14.40
N PHE A 421 -7.54 20.58 13.44
CA PHE A 421 -8.11 19.24 13.49
C PHE A 421 -7.92 18.53 12.15
N HIS A 422 -6.90 17.68 12.08
CA HIS A 422 -6.68 16.77 10.96
C HIS A 422 -7.06 15.34 11.40
N PRO A 423 -8.26 14.85 11.08
CA PRO A 423 -8.61 13.48 11.45
C PRO A 423 -7.72 12.46 10.76
N GLY A 424 -7.16 12.80 9.59
CA GLY A 424 -6.47 11.87 8.71
C GLY A 424 -7.46 11.02 7.92
N ALA A 425 -6.96 10.34 6.89
CA ALA A 425 -7.72 9.45 6.04
C ALA A 425 -6.84 8.32 5.50
N VAL A 426 -7.50 7.30 4.94
CA VAL A 426 -6.90 6.30 4.06
C VAL A 426 -7.76 6.22 2.80
N ALA A 427 -7.12 6.20 1.64
CA ALA A 427 -7.77 5.94 0.36
C ALA A 427 -7.44 4.52 -0.09
N ILE A 428 -8.44 3.84 -0.64
CA ILE A 428 -8.30 2.48 -1.18
C ILE A 428 -8.49 2.54 -2.69
N PHE A 429 -7.53 1.97 -3.40
CA PHE A 429 -7.52 1.87 -4.86
C PHE A 429 -7.47 0.40 -5.23
N ASP A 430 -8.28 0.01 -6.21
CA ASP A 430 -8.10 -1.26 -6.90
C ASP A 430 -7.43 -1.00 -8.24
N LEU A 431 -6.34 -1.73 -8.47
CA LEU A 431 -5.56 -1.63 -9.69
C LEU A 431 -6.24 -2.46 -10.78
N PRO A 432 -6.37 -1.90 -12.00
CA PRO A 432 -6.92 -2.65 -13.10
C PRO A 432 -5.97 -3.79 -13.46
N ARG A 433 -6.52 -4.98 -13.63
CA ARG A 433 -5.79 -6.19 -14.02
C ARG A 433 -5.85 -6.43 -15.52
N GLY A 434 -4.87 -7.23 -15.95
CA GLY A 434 -4.83 -7.81 -17.28
C GLY A 434 -4.00 -7.01 -18.28
N THR A 435 -3.69 -7.67 -19.40
CA THR A 435 -2.88 -7.10 -20.47
C THR A 435 -3.77 -6.52 -21.57
N PRO A 436 -3.54 -5.28 -22.02
CA PRO A 436 -4.23 -4.71 -23.16
C PRO A 436 -4.09 -5.57 -24.42
N VAL A 437 -5.20 -5.88 -25.08
CA VAL A 437 -5.25 -6.66 -26.33
C VAL A 437 -5.37 -5.74 -27.54
N CYS A 438 -6.24 -4.74 -27.47
CA CYS A 438 -6.40 -3.74 -28.53
C CYS A 438 -7.01 -2.45 -27.97
N PRO A 439 -6.75 -1.29 -28.59
CA PRO A 439 -7.38 -0.04 -28.20
C PRO A 439 -8.81 0.07 -28.73
N GLY A 440 -9.65 0.84 -28.03
CA GLY A 440 -10.96 1.27 -28.54
C GLY A 440 -10.80 2.27 -29.70
N GLN A 441 -11.88 2.49 -30.46
CA GLN A 441 -11.93 3.56 -31.46
C GLN A 441 -12.70 4.76 -30.90
N PRO A 442 -12.34 6.01 -31.29
CA PRO A 442 -13.08 7.20 -30.86
C PRO A 442 -14.57 7.06 -31.12
N ASN A 443 -15.38 7.37 -30.11
CA ASN A 443 -16.83 7.30 -30.17
C ASN A 443 -17.45 8.70 -30.33
N SER A 444 -18.77 8.82 -30.24
CA SER A 444 -19.46 10.10 -30.39
C SER A 444 -19.10 11.18 -29.35
N SER A 445 -18.49 10.83 -28.21
CA SER A 445 -17.90 11.78 -27.25
C SER A 445 -16.56 12.35 -27.72
N GLY A 446 -15.93 11.74 -28.74
CA GLY A 446 -14.60 12.06 -29.22
C GLY A 446 -13.48 11.24 -28.57
N GLN A 447 -13.77 10.47 -27.52
CA GLN A 447 -12.80 9.59 -26.85
C GLN A 447 -13.04 8.11 -27.19
N PRO A 448 -12.00 7.26 -27.16
CA PRO A 448 -12.18 5.82 -27.21
C PRO A 448 -12.67 5.30 -25.85
N ALA A 449 -13.68 4.41 -25.85
CA ALA A 449 -14.11 3.76 -24.62
C ALA A 449 -13.03 2.78 -24.12
N THR A 450 -12.71 2.82 -22.84
CA THR A 450 -11.60 2.04 -22.24
C THR A 450 -12.15 1.01 -21.27
N LEU A 451 -11.76 -0.25 -21.46
CA LEU A 451 -12.09 -1.36 -20.59
C LEU A 451 -11.00 -1.56 -19.54
N HIS A 452 -11.44 -1.75 -18.30
CA HIS A 452 -10.66 -2.20 -17.16
C HIS A 452 -11.34 -3.45 -16.56
N VAL A 453 -10.54 -4.33 -15.98
CA VAL A 453 -11.01 -5.50 -15.22
C VAL A 453 -10.44 -5.36 -13.81
N TYR A 454 -11.21 -5.73 -12.79
CA TYR A 454 -10.86 -5.61 -11.38
C TYR A 454 -11.24 -6.89 -10.63
N GLY A 455 -10.78 -7.05 -9.38
CA GLY A 455 -11.10 -8.18 -8.49
C GLY A 455 -9.87 -8.95 -8.03
N ASN A 456 -10.04 -10.16 -7.47
CA ASN A 456 -8.93 -11.04 -7.04
C ASN A 456 -8.79 -12.28 -7.96
N GLU A 457 -7.64 -12.94 -7.99
CA GLU A 457 -7.32 -14.00 -8.96
C GLU A 457 -7.93 -15.36 -8.63
N THR A 458 -8.30 -15.60 -7.37
CA THR A 458 -8.83 -16.90 -6.94
C THR A 458 -10.25 -17.15 -7.45
N ALA A 459 -10.41 -18.23 -8.23
CA ALA A 459 -11.68 -18.65 -8.84
C ALA A 459 -12.86 -18.90 -7.87
N SER A 460 -12.62 -18.85 -6.55
CA SER A 460 -13.62 -19.09 -5.50
C SER A 460 -14.29 -17.84 -4.91
N GLN A 461 -13.86 -16.62 -5.27
CA GLN A 461 -14.48 -15.37 -4.80
C GLN A 461 -15.23 -14.62 -5.91
N VAL A 462 -16.25 -13.85 -5.53
CA VAL A 462 -17.28 -13.25 -6.41
C VAL A 462 -16.94 -11.81 -6.82
N ASP A 463 -15.69 -11.39 -6.63
CA ASP A 463 -15.34 -9.96 -6.61
C ASP A 463 -14.71 -9.49 -7.93
N ILE A 464 -14.77 -10.29 -9.00
CA ILE A 464 -14.24 -9.93 -10.31
C ILE A 464 -15.31 -9.21 -11.11
N TYR A 465 -15.00 -8.01 -11.57
CA TYR A 465 -15.88 -7.24 -12.43
C TYR A 465 -15.09 -6.54 -13.53
N ALA A 466 -15.80 -6.13 -14.57
CA ALA A 466 -15.22 -5.34 -15.64
C ALA A 466 -15.98 -4.03 -15.76
N GLU A 467 -15.24 -2.96 -16.00
CA GLU A 467 -15.74 -1.60 -16.13
C GLU A 467 -15.27 -1.00 -17.44
N VAL A 468 -16.17 -0.28 -18.11
CA VAL A 468 -15.84 0.52 -19.27
C VAL A 468 -16.14 1.96 -18.98
N THR A 469 -15.16 2.81 -19.22
CA THR A 469 -15.24 4.27 -19.07
C THR A 469 -15.25 4.96 -20.44
N GLU A 470 -15.48 6.27 -20.46
CA GLU A 470 -15.48 7.10 -21.67
C GLU A 470 -16.57 6.73 -22.70
N LEU A 471 -17.67 6.13 -22.24
CA LEU A 471 -18.82 5.81 -23.09
C LEU A 471 -19.70 7.04 -23.33
N PRO A 472 -20.41 7.11 -24.48
CA PRO A 472 -21.48 8.08 -24.65
C PRO A 472 -22.55 7.87 -23.56
N PRO A 473 -22.91 8.90 -22.77
CA PRO A 473 -23.85 8.76 -21.67
C PRO A 473 -25.20 8.18 -22.12
N GLY A 474 -25.72 7.21 -21.36
CA GLY A 474 -26.99 6.53 -21.68
C GLY A 474 -26.95 5.55 -22.86
N SER A 475 -25.79 5.30 -23.47
CA SER A 475 -25.64 4.29 -24.53
C SER A 475 -25.93 2.88 -24.00
N LEU A 476 -26.57 2.04 -24.81
CA LEU A 476 -26.76 0.62 -24.47
C LEU A 476 -25.42 -0.12 -24.60
N CYS A 477 -25.02 -0.82 -23.54
CA CYS A 477 -23.76 -1.54 -23.41
C CYS A 477 -23.98 -3.05 -23.17
N LEU A 478 -23.03 -3.86 -23.62
CA LEU A 478 -23.02 -5.31 -23.44
C LEU A 478 -21.58 -5.82 -23.28
N GLY A 479 -21.29 -6.44 -22.14
CA GLY A 479 -20.03 -7.15 -21.92
C GLY A 479 -19.91 -8.40 -22.80
N LEU A 480 -18.71 -8.62 -23.33
CA LEU A 480 -18.30 -9.73 -24.18
C LEU A 480 -17.09 -10.44 -23.58
N VAL A 481 -16.96 -11.74 -23.87
CA VAL A 481 -15.83 -12.54 -23.41
C VAL A 481 -15.47 -13.63 -24.42
N ALA A 482 -14.19 -13.98 -24.53
CA ALA A 482 -13.73 -15.14 -25.30
C ALA A 482 -12.46 -15.73 -24.68
N ALA A 483 -12.17 -17.00 -24.99
CA ALA A 483 -10.96 -17.67 -24.53
C ALA A 483 -9.70 -17.25 -25.30
N GLN A 484 -9.85 -16.52 -26.41
CA GLN A 484 -8.73 -16.15 -27.28
C GLN A 484 -8.89 -14.72 -27.81
N PRO A 485 -7.78 -13.97 -27.91
CA PRO A 485 -7.80 -12.67 -28.57
C PRO A 485 -8.09 -12.84 -30.06
N GLY A 486 -8.63 -11.79 -30.68
CA GLY A 486 -8.94 -11.75 -32.10
C GLY A 486 -8.79 -10.35 -32.66
N PHE A 487 -9.06 -10.20 -33.95
CA PHE A 487 -9.21 -8.88 -34.55
C PHE A 487 -10.13 -8.97 -35.77
N VAL A 488 -11.29 -8.33 -35.68
CA VAL A 488 -12.22 -8.13 -36.79
C VAL A 488 -12.48 -6.64 -36.90
N MET A 489 -12.06 -6.07 -38.02
CA MET A 489 -12.23 -4.66 -38.30
C MET A 489 -13.69 -4.35 -38.64
N ASN A 490 -14.27 -3.34 -37.99
CA ASN A 490 -15.60 -2.80 -38.27
C ASN A 490 -16.70 -3.88 -38.47
N PRO A 491 -16.84 -4.84 -37.54
CA PRO A 491 -17.76 -5.97 -37.73
C PRO A 491 -19.19 -5.46 -37.82
N ALA A 492 -19.94 -5.98 -38.80
CA ALA A 492 -21.33 -5.60 -39.07
C ALA A 492 -21.56 -4.08 -39.22
N GLY A 493 -20.56 -3.33 -39.70
CA GLY A 493 -20.65 -1.88 -39.91
C GLY A 493 -20.45 -1.05 -38.64
N SER A 494 -19.92 -1.65 -37.57
CA SER A 494 -19.47 -0.91 -36.39
C SER A 494 -18.36 0.09 -36.73
N ALA A 495 -18.29 1.19 -35.97
CA ALA A 495 -17.18 2.14 -36.00
C ALA A 495 -15.91 1.60 -35.30
N GLY A 496 -16.07 0.59 -34.43
CA GLY A 496 -14.99 -0.01 -33.66
C GLY A 496 -14.56 -1.38 -34.16
N ASN A 497 -13.51 -1.93 -33.55
CA ASN A 497 -12.97 -3.25 -33.86
C ASN A 497 -13.34 -4.27 -32.78
N LEU A 498 -13.73 -5.47 -33.18
CA LEU A 498 -13.92 -6.59 -32.25
C LEU A 498 -12.61 -7.34 -32.08
N CYS A 499 -12.13 -7.44 -30.84
CA CYS A 499 -10.81 -7.98 -30.52
C CYS A 499 -10.86 -9.36 -29.84
N LEU A 500 -11.95 -10.08 -30.09
CA LEU A 500 -12.23 -11.41 -29.56
C LEU A 500 -12.29 -12.40 -30.75
N SER A 501 -11.83 -13.64 -30.55
CA SER A 501 -11.96 -14.70 -31.55
C SER A 501 -12.54 -16.00 -30.96
N GLY A 502 -12.89 -16.94 -31.84
CA GLY A 502 -13.48 -18.21 -31.44
C GLY A 502 -14.94 -18.09 -30.99
N VAL A 503 -15.28 -18.78 -29.90
CA VAL A 503 -16.64 -18.75 -29.34
C VAL A 503 -16.76 -17.54 -28.41
N ILE A 504 -17.52 -16.54 -28.85
CA ILE A 504 -17.71 -15.29 -28.10
C ILE A 504 -18.95 -15.41 -27.22
N GLY A 505 -18.74 -15.26 -25.92
CA GLY A 505 -19.76 -15.13 -24.89
C GLY A 505 -20.31 -13.72 -24.76
N ARG A 506 -21.49 -13.60 -24.16
CA ARG A 506 -22.19 -12.33 -23.94
C ARG A 506 -22.82 -12.32 -22.55
N PHE A 507 -22.58 -11.26 -21.78
CA PHE A 507 -23.20 -11.05 -20.48
C PHE A 507 -24.61 -10.45 -20.63
N THR A 508 -25.50 -11.12 -21.36
CA THR A 508 -26.82 -10.56 -21.75
C THR A 508 -27.73 -10.24 -20.57
N ALA A 509 -27.63 -10.98 -19.47
CA ALA A 509 -28.40 -10.72 -18.24
C ALA A 509 -27.97 -9.43 -17.54
N GLN A 510 -26.78 -8.90 -17.87
CA GLN A 510 -26.19 -7.70 -17.29
C GLN A 510 -26.06 -6.56 -18.32
N ALA A 511 -26.71 -6.69 -19.49
CA ALA A 511 -26.77 -5.60 -20.46
C ALA A 511 -27.47 -4.38 -19.83
N GLY A 512 -26.90 -3.19 -20.01
CA GLY A 512 -27.34 -1.98 -19.32
C GLY A 512 -27.06 -0.73 -20.12
N ALA A 513 -27.43 0.42 -19.58
CA ALA A 513 -27.07 1.71 -20.15
C ALA A 513 -25.83 2.28 -19.44
N ALA A 514 -24.96 2.97 -20.19
CA ALA A 514 -23.90 3.77 -19.61
C ALA A 514 -24.47 4.82 -18.65
N SER A 515 -23.79 5.04 -17.54
CA SER A 515 -24.13 6.05 -16.55
C SER A 515 -24.10 7.47 -17.16
N PRO A 516 -24.61 8.49 -16.44
CA PRO A 516 -24.42 9.88 -16.84
C PRO A 516 -22.95 10.32 -16.96
N SER A 517 -22.04 9.66 -16.23
CA SER A 517 -20.59 9.88 -16.30
C SER A 517 -19.90 9.12 -17.43
N GLY A 518 -20.61 8.21 -18.12
CA GLY A 518 -20.04 7.43 -19.22
C GLY A 518 -19.45 6.08 -18.80
N ASP A 519 -19.94 5.51 -17.70
CA ASP A 519 -19.43 4.26 -17.13
C ASP A 519 -20.43 3.11 -17.26
N TYR A 520 -19.94 1.90 -17.49
CA TYR A 520 -20.74 0.67 -17.49
C TYR A 520 -19.96 -0.48 -16.86
N ARG A 521 -20.55 -1.11 -15.84
CA ARG A 521 -19.95 -2.24 -15.11
C ARG A 521 -20.76 -3.52 -15.27
N TRP A 522 -20.07 -4.66 -15.29
CA TRP A 522 -20.69 -5.98 -15.15
C TRP A 522 -19.82 -6.94 -14.32
N GLN A 523 -20.48 -7.85 -13.63
CA GLN A 523 -19.86 -8.90 -12.83
C GLN A 523 -19.35 -10.03 -13.71
N VAL A 524 -18.13 -10.47 -13.45
CA VAL A 524 -17.48 -11.61 -14.10
C VAL A 524 -17.50 -12.78 -13.12
N THR A 525 -18.34 -13.78 -13.39
CA THR A 525 -18.47 -14.95 -12.50
C THR A 525 -17.67 -16.14 -13.06
N PRO A 526 -16.52 -16.53 -12.48
CA PRO A 526 -15.69 -17.61 -13.00
C PRO A 526 -16.43 -18.96 -13.06
N ALA A 527 -17.33 -19.21 -12.12
CA ALA A 527 -18.16 -20.43 -12.07
C ALA A 527 -19.22 -20.50 -13.20
N GLY A 528 -19.49 -19.38 -13.87
CA GLY A 528 -20.57 -19.25 -14.84
C GLY A 528 -20.22 -18.32 -15.99
N MET A 529 -19.04 -18.51 -16.59
CA MET A 529 -18.60 -17.70 -17.73
C MET A 529 -19.50 -17.98 -18.94
N PRO A 530 -20.14 -16.96 -19.55
CA PRO A 530 -21.00 -17.19 -20.69
C PRO A 530 -20.18 -17.51 -21.95
N LEU A 531 -20.65 -18.47 -22.73
CA LEU A 531 -20.23 -18.75 -24.11
C LEU A 531 -21.48 -18.91 -24.98
N ALA A 532 -21.32 -18.82 -26.30
CA ALA A 532 -22.44 -19.06 -27.23
C ALA A 532 -23.06 -20.47 -27.09
N THR A 533 -22.32 -21.43 -26.51
CA THR A 533 -22.74 -22.81 -26.28
C THR A 533 -23.29 -23.09 -24.88
N GLY A 534 -23.36 -22.09 -23.99
CA GLY A 534 -23.79 -22.24 -22.60
C GLY A 534 -22.80 -21.61 -21.61
N PHE A 535 -22.88 -21.99 -20.34
CA PHE A 535 -21.97 -21.50 -19.30
C PHE A 535 -20.80 -22.49 -19.09
N VAL A 536 -19.61 -21.96 -18.83
CA VAL A 536 -18.41 -22.75 -18.55
C VAL A 536 -17.77 -22.27 -17.26
N GLN A 537 -17.24 -23.23 -16.50
CA GLN A 537 -16.40 -22.95 -15.34
C GLN A 537 -14.97 -22.63 -15.79
N VAL A 538 -14.52 -21.42 -15.49
CA VAL A 538 -13.12 -21.00 -15.67
C VAL A 538 -12.21 -21.93 -14.87
N GLN A 539 -11.11 -22.34 -15.47
CA GLN A 539 -10.09 -23.16 -14.82
C GLN A 539 -8.97 -22.25 -14.30
N ALA A 540 -8.40 -22.61 -13.15
CA ALA A 540 -7.15 -22.04 -12.66
C ALA A 540 -6.05 -22.13 -13.73
N GLY A 541 -5.26 -21.06 -13.86
CA GLY A 541 -4.23 -20.88 -14.88
C GLY A 541 -4.76 -20.55 -16.28
N SER A 542 -6.07 -20.29 -16.46
CA SER A 542 -6.63 -19.91 -17.77
C SER A 542 -6.68 -18.39 -17.95
N THR A 543 -6.50 -17.94 -19.19
CA THR A 543 -6.60 -16.53 -19.58
C THR A 543 -7.83 -16.32 -20.45
N TRP A 544 -8.58 -15.25 -20.17
CA TRP A 544 -9.78 -14.86 -20.91
C TRP A 544 -9.67 -13.42 -21.38
N VAL A 545 -10.30 -13.11 -22.52
CA VAL A 545 -10.30 -11.78 -23.11
C VAL A 545 -11.69 -11.18 -22.99
N PHE A 546 -11.74 -9.95 -22.49
CA PHE A 546 -12.96 -9.18 -22.27
C PHE A 546 -12.99 -7.98 -23.22
N GLN A 547 -14.18 -7.61 -23.66
CA GLN A 547 -14.45 -6.39 -24.43
C GLN A 547 -15.90 -5.97 -24.18
N SER A 548 -16.25 -4.71 -24.38
CA SER A 548 -17.64 -4.27 -24.40
C SER A 548 -18.05 -3.79 -25.77
N TRP A 549 -19.26 -4.16 -26.17
CA TRP A 549 -19.96 -3.57 -27.30
C TRP A 549 -20.93 -2.52 -26.79
N TYR A 550 -21.07 -1.40 -27.50
CA TYR A 550 -22.05 -0.36 -27.14
C TYR A 550 -22.66 0.33 -28.36
N ARG A 551 -23.86 0.90 -28.15
CA ARG A 551 -24.53 1.76 -29.13
C ARG A 551 -23.83 3.11 -29.21
N ASP A 552 -23.69 3.63 -30.42
CA ASP A 552 -23.00 4.90 -30.67
C ASP A 552 -23.67 5.68 -31.81
N SER A 553 -23.30 6.94 -31.97
CA SER A 553 -23.81 7.83 -33.02
C SER A 553 -22.72 8.76 -33.55
N VAL A 554 -21.92 8.29 -34.50
CA VAL A 554 -20.84 9.08 -35.10
C VAL A 554 -21.40 9.94 -36.24
N GLY A 555 -21.20 11.26 -36.17
CA GLY A 555 -21.69 12.21 -37.18
C GLY A 555 -23.22 12.24 -37.32
N GLY A 556 -23.96 11.94 -36.25
CA GLY A 556 -25.43 11.88 -36.25
C GLY A 556 -26.03 10.62 -36.88
N THR A 557 -25.20 9.66 -37.30
CA THR A 557 -25.66 8.37 -37.83
C THR A 557 -25.54 7.29 -36.76
N SER A 558 -26.65 6.58 -36.49
CA SER A 558 -26.64 5.47 -35.54
C SER A 558 -25.70 4.36 -36.00
N THR A 559 -24.82 3.94 -35.10
CA THR A 559 -23.88 2.85 -35.30
C THR A 559 -23.70 2.06 -33.99
N SER A 560 -22.66 1.26 -33.92
CA SER A 560 -22.15 0.69 -32.68
C SER A 560 -20.64 0.76 -32.67
N ASN A 561 -20.05 0.62 -31.50
CA ASN A 561 -18.62 0.70 -31.30
C ASN A 561 -18.18 -0.31 -30.22
N PHE A 562 -16.88 -0.47 -30.05
CA PHE A 562 -16.29 -1.39 -29.08
C PHE A 562 -15.26 -0.66 -28.22
N SER A 563 -15.22 -1.03 -26.95
CA SER A 563 -14.17 -0.57 -26.04
C SER A 563 -12.81 -1.14 -26.44
N SER A 564 -11.75 -0.70 -25.78
CA SER A 564 -10.53 -1.51 -25.71
C SER A 564 -10.84 -2.94 -25.19
N ALA A 565 -9.94 -3.87 -25.49
CA ALA A 565 -10.02 -5.24 -24.99
C ALA A 565 -8.87 -5.52 -24.04
N VAL A 566 -9.14 -6.32 -23.02
CA VAL A 566 -8.19 -6.68 -21.96
C VAL A 566 -8.20 -8.19 -21.79
N SER A 567 -7.02 -8.79 -21.64
CA SER A 567 -6.86 -10.21 -21.29
C SER A 567 -6.50 -10.36 -19.82
N ALA A 568 -7.24 -11.16 -19.08
CA ALA A 568 -7.01 -11.39 -17.65
C ALA A 568 -6.86 -12.89 -17.37
N SER A 569 -5.89 -13.23 -16.53
CA SER A 569 -5.64 -14.59 -16.03
C SER A 569 -6.41 -14.83 -14.74
N PHE A 570 -6.73 -16.11 -14.48
CA PHE A 570 -7.42 -16.56 -13.28
C PHE A 570 -6.59 -17.66 -12.64
N GLU A 571 -6.35 -17.58 -11.33
CA GLU A 571 -5.49 -18.49 -10.56
C GLU A 571 -6.26 -19.47 -9.68
#